data_AF-A0A401RJV8-F1
#
_entry.id   AF-A0A401RJV8-F1
#
_cell.length_a   1.000
_cell.length_b   1.000
_cell.length_c   1.000
_cell.angle_alpha   90.00
_cell.angle_beta   90.00
_cell.angle_gamma   90.00
#
_symmetry.space_group_name_H-M   'P 1'
#
loop_
_entity.id
_entity.type
_entity.pdbx_description
1 polymer ?
#
loop_
_entity_poly.entity_id
_entity_poly.type
_entity_poly.pdbx_seq_one_letter_code
_entity_poly.pdbx_strand_id
1 'polypeptide(L)'
;MGCALSGTGLDPGKAAGDVNGPVPRSEAAGSELIASDSDPPLPLSEQQKELIRQSWVVLHQDIARVGIIMFIRLFETHPECKDVFFLFRDIDDLQQLKMSKELQSHGLRVMSFIEKSVARLEQEDKLEQLAFELGRSHCRYNAPPKYYE
;
A
#
# COMPACT_ATOMS: atom_id res chain seq x y z
N MET A 1 18.07 28.17 38.82
CA MET A 1 18.07 28.38 40.28
C MET A 1 16.71 27.92 40.81
N GLY A 2 16.70 26.90 41.67
CA GLY A 2 15.49 26.27 42.20
C GLY A 2 15.81 24.93 42.85
N CYS A 3 16.18 24.97 44.13
CA CYS A 3 16.28 23.84 45.07
C CYS A 3 14.87 23.22 45.32
N ALA A 4 14.61 22.06 45.92
CA ALA A 4 15.34 21.20 46.86
C ALA A 4 14.46 19.94 47.17
N LEU A 5 15.10 18.79 47.51
CA LEU A 5 14.78 17.83 48.63
C LEU A 5 13.43 17.05 48.58
N SER A 6 13.20 15.80 48.98
CA SER A 6 13.82 14.68 49.74
C SER A 6 12.95 13.42 49.41
N GLY A 7 13.27 12.14 49.66
CA GLY A 7 14.29 11.47 50.44
C GLY A 7 14.07 9.92 50.43
N THR A 8 15.09 9.22 50.94
CA THR A 8 15.11 7.91 51.66
C THR A 8 14.40 6.71 51.01
N GLY A 9 15.00 5.53 50.82
CA GLY A 9 16.23 4.91 51.31
C GLY A 9 16.01 3.39 51.24
N LEU A 10 17.08 2.60 51.09
CA LEU A 10 17.23 1.19 51.52
C LEU A 10 18.57 0.64 50.95
N ASP A 11 19.51 0.37 51.85
CA ASP A 11 20.76 -0.39 51.68
C ASP A 11 20.59 -1.74 52.43
N PRO A 12 21.55 -2.70 52.42
CA PRO A 12 22.52 -3.12 51.40
C PRO A 12 22.62 -4.67 51.30
N GLY A 13 23.42 -5.21 50.36
CA GLY A 13 23.62 -6.66 50.23
C GLY A 13 24.82 -7.15 49.40
N LYS A 14 26.04 -6.72 49.76
CA LYS A 14 27.32 -7.49 49.80
C LYS A 14 27.75 -8.39 48.61
N ALA A 15 28.84 -8.00 47.92
CA ALA A 15 30.02 -8.81 47.48
C ALA A 15 30.92 -7.93 46.57
N ALA A 16 32.14 -7.49 46.93
CA ALA A 16 33.43 -8.18 47.07
C ALA A 16 34.11 -8.62 45.75
N GLY A 17 35.22 -7.92 45.39
CA GLY A 17 36.33 -8.31 44.48
C GLY A 17 36.06 -8.15 42.97
N ASP A 18 36.99 -7.86 42.07
CA ASP A 18 38.42 -7.50 42.12
C ASP A 18 38.83 -7.05 40.68
N VAL A 19 39.86 -6.21 40.58
CA VAL A 19 40.90 -6.12 39.52
C VAL A 19 40.58 -5.97 37.99
N ASN A 20 41.08 -4.83 37.45
CA ASN A 20 41.83 -4.57 36.20
C ASN A 20 41.50 -5.25 34.85
N GLY A 21 41.36 -4.42 33.80
CA GLY A 21 41.79 -4.74 32.42
C GLY A 21 41.04 -3.97 31.33
N PRO A 22 41.73 -3.35 30.33
CA PRO A 22 41.07 -2.68 29.22
C PRO A 22 40.62 -3.66 28.12
N VAL A 23 39.56 -3.24 27.43
CA VAL A 23 38.84 -3.89 26.32
C VAL A 23 39.78 -4.31 25.17
N PRO A 24 39.49 -5.42 24.47
CA PRO A 24 39.03 -5.28 23.08
C PRO A 24 37.88 -6.24 22.77
N ARG A 25 36.69 -5.71 22.48
CA ARG A 25 35.57 -6.49 21.94
C ARG A 25 35.58 -6.34 20.43
N SER A 26 36.02 -7.41 19.78
CA SER A 26 35.85 -7.66 18.35
C SER A 26 34.37 -7.83 18.00
N GLU A 27 34.11 -7.68 16.71
CA GLU A 27 33.01 -8.27 15.94
C GLU A 27 31.89 -7.31 15.48
N ALA A 28 32.07 -6.96 14.21
CA ALA A 28 31.10 -6.60 13.19
C ALA A 28 29.63 -6.87 13.54
N ALA A 29 28.85 -5.80 13.64
CA ALA A 29 27.44 -5.84 13.30
C ALA A 29 27.31 -5.46 11.83
N GLY A 30 27.40 -6.47 10.95
CA GLY A 30 26.89 -6.36 9.60
C GLY A 30 25.42 -6.02 9.68
N SER A 31 25.03 -4.91 9.07
CA SER A 31 23.64 -4.53 8.89
C SER A 31 23.00 -5.60 8.00
N GLU A 32 22.26 -6.52 8.61
CA GLU A 32 21.44 -7.49 7.90
C GLU A 32 20.44 -6.72 7.04
N LEU A 33 20.70 -6.71 5.74
CA LEU A 33 19.74 -6.34 4.73
C LEU A 33 18.63 -7.38 4.82
N ILE A 34 17.52 -6.99 5.43
CA ILE A 34 16.24 -7.70 5.31
C ILE A 34 15.84 -7.63 3.84
N ALA A 35 16.32 -8.60 3.07
CA ALA A 35 15.78 -8.93 1.78
C ALA A 35 14.33 -9.38 2.01
N SER A 36 13.39 -8.69 1.37
CA SER A 36 11.99 -9.12 1.29
C SER A 36 11.97 -10.47 0.58
N ASP A 37 11.85 -11.55 1.35
CA ASP A 37 11.68 -12.93 0.89
C ASP A 37 10.24 -13.15 0.40
N SER A 38 9.80 -12.32 -0.53
CA SER A 38 8.56 -12.57 -1.26
C SER A 38 8.88 -13.60 -2.34
N ASP A 39 8.53 -14.86 -2.08
CA ASP A 39 8.44 -15.89 -3.12
C ASP A 39 7.77 -15.29 -4.37
N PRO A 40 8.24 -15.61 -5.59
CA PRO A 40 7.59 -15.12 -6.80
C PRO A 40 6.12 -15.54 -6.78
N PRO A 41 5.18 -14.61 -7.07
CA PRO A 41 3.76 -14.93 -7.08
C PRO A 41 3.51 -16.15 -7.97
N LEU A 42 2.87 -17.18 -7.40
CA LEU A 42 2.50 -18.36 -8.17
C LEU A 42 1.53 -17.94 -9.31
N PRO A 43 1.73 -18.43 -10.54
CA PRO A 43 0.80 -18.17 -11.63
C PRO A 43 -0.63 -18.59 -11.25
N LEU A 44 -1.61 -17.82 -11.71
CA LEU A 44 -3.02 -18.13 -11.47
C LEU A 44 -3.37 -19.48 -12.10
N SER A 45 -4.00 -20.36 -11.32
CA SER A 45 -4.57 -21.59 -11.87
C SER A 45 -5.73 -21.30 -12.83
N GLU A 46 -6.00 -22.22 -13.75
CA GLU A 46 -7.13 -22.11 -14.68
C GLU A 46 -8.47 -21.93 -13.97
N GLN A 47 -8.65 -22.59 -12.82
CA GLN A 47 -9.85 -22.42 -11.99
C GLN A 47 -9.97 -20.99 -11.45
N GLN A 48 -8.87 -20.38 -10.99
CA GLN A 48 -8.87 -18.99 -10.52
C GLN A 48 -9.14 -18.00 -11.65
N LYS A 49 -8.53 -18.20 -12.83
CA LYS A 49 -8.79 -17.38 -14.01
C LYS A 49 -10.26 -17.43 -14.41
N GLU A 50 -10.88 -18.61 -14.34
CA GLU A 50 -12.30 -18.77 -14.64
C GLU A 50 -13.21 -18.06 -13.63
N LEU A 51 -12.91 -18.15 -12.33
CA LEU A 51 -13.64 -17.39 -11.30
C LEU A 51 -13.52 -15.87 -11.52
N ILE A 52 -12.36 -15.38 -11.94
CA ILE A 52 -12.16 -13.97 -12.28
C ILE A 52 -13.06 -13.58 -13.47
N ARG A 53 -13.12 -14.40 -14.52
CA ARG A 53 -14.00 -14.13 -15.69
C ARG A 53 -15.47 -14.11 -15.29
N GLN A 54 -15.92 -15.09 -14.51
CA GLN A 54 -17.32 -15.19 -14.09
C GLN A 54 -17.74 -14.02 -13.20
N SER A 55 -16.91 -13.67 -12.22
CA SER A 55 -17.16 -12.51 -11.35
C SER A 55 -17.12 -11.20 -12.14
N TRP A 56 -16.20 -11.07 -13.10
CA TRP A 56 -16.12 -9.90 -13.97
C TRP A 56 -17.39 -9.67 -14.79
N VAL A 57 -18.01 -10.73 -15.32
CA VAL A 57 -19.29 -10.62 -16.06
C VAL A 57 -20.38 -9.96 -15.21
N VAL A 58 -20.42 -10.23 -13.90
CA VAL A 58 -21.39 -9.61 -12.98
C VAL A 58 -21.04 -8.14 -12.75
N LEU A 59 -19.78 -7.83 -12.44
CA LEU A 59 -19.31 -6.45 -12.19
C LEU A 59 -19.49 -5.56 -13.44
N HIS A 60 -19.32 -6.12 -14.63
CA HIS A 60 -19.39 -5.39 -15.88
C HIS A 60 -20.80 -4.85 -16.20
N GLN A 61 -21.86 -5.45 -15.66
CA GLN A 61 -23.24 -5.00 -15.89
C GLN A 61 -23.47 -3.56 -15.42
N ASP A 62 -22.76 -3.14 -14.37
CA ASP A 62 -22.88 -1.81 -13.77
C ASP A 62 -21.49 -1.15 -13.62
N ILE A 63 -20.63 -1.31 -14.64
CA ILE A 63 -19.21 -1.01 -14.54
C ILE A 63 -18.89 0.43 -14.11
N ALA A 64 -19.68 1.40 -14.57
CA ALA A 64 -19.55 2.80 -14.17
C ALA A 64 -19.83 2.99 -12.68
N ARG A 65 -20.89 2.34 -12.16
CA ARG A 65 -21.27 2.41 -10.75
C ARG A 65 -20.23 1.73 -9.87
N VAL A 66 -19.74 0.56 -10.29
CA VAL A 66 -18.67 -0.18 -9.58
C VAL A 66 -17.42 0.68 -9.46
N GLY A 67 -16.99 1.31 -10.55
CA GLY A 67 -15.81 2.20 -10.53
C GLY A 67 -15.97 3.38 -9.57
N ILE A 68 -17.14 4.02 -9.53
CA ILE A 68 -17.42 5.11 -8.58
C ILE A 68 -17.38 4.59 -7.14
N ILE A 69 -18.07 3.48 -6.85
CA ILE A 69 -18.11 2.88 -5.50
C ILE A 69 -16.70 2.56 -5.02
N MET A 70 -15.85 1.99 -5.88
CA MET A 70 -14.47 1.64 -5.54
C MET A 70 -13.69 2.86 -5.03
N PHE A 71 -13.74 3.98 -5.74
CA PHE A 71 -13.04 5.20 -5.33
C PHE A 71 -13.67 5.88 -4.11
N ILE A 72 -14.99 5.91 -4.00
CA ILE A 72 -15.64 6.45 -2.80
C ILE A 72 -15.20 5.65 -1.56
N ARG A 73 -15.18 4.31 -1.64
CA ARG A 73 -14.68 3.45 -0.56
C ARG A 73 -13.20 3.67 -0.24
N LEU A 74 -12.38 3.91 -1.26
CA LEU A 74 -10.98 4.28 -1.07
C LEU A 74 -10.86 5.58 -0.26
N PHE A 75 -11.59 6.63 -0.62
CA PHE A 75 -11.51 7.91 0.08
C PHE A 75 -12.19 7.92 1.45
N GLU A 76 -13.17 7.05 1.69
CA GLU A 76 -13.75 6.84 3.03
C GLU A 76 -12.73 6.22 4.00
N THR A 77 -11.87 5.33 3.52
CA THR A 77 -10.91 4.57 4.34
C THR A 77 -9.53 5.22 4.39
N HIS A 78 -9.14 5.90 3.31
CA HIS A 78 -7.84 6.52 3.10
C HIS A 78 -8.04 7.91 2.45
N PRO A 79 -8.54 8.90 3.21
CA PRO A 79 -8.84 10.23 2.68
C PRO A 79 -7.61 10.92 2.07
N GLU A 80 -6.41 10.62 2.55
CA GLU A 80 -5.13 11.12 2.03
C GLU A 80 -4.86 10.70 0.57
N CYS A 81 -5.49 9.62 0.09
CA CYS A 81 -5.40 9.24 -1.32
C CYS A 81 -6.02 10.29 -2.24
N LYS A 82 -6.93 11.14 -1.75
CA LYS A 82 -7.61 12.15 -2.55
C LYS A 82 -6.65 13.25 -3.04
N ASP A 83 -5.56 13.51 -2.32
CA ASP A 83 -4.64 14.63 -2.55
C ASP A 83 -3.95 14.60 -3.92
N VAL A 84 -3.74 13.41 -4.48
CA VAL A 84 -3.11 13.23 -5.80
C VAL A 84 -4.09 13.42 -6.97
N PHE A 85 -5.40 13.51 -6.69
CA PHE A 85 -6.46 13.69 -7.69
C PHE A 85 -6.85 15.16 -7.85
N PHE A 86 -5.93 15.96 -8.41
CA PHE A 86 -6.08 17.42 -8.54
C PHE A 86 -7.41 17.92 -9.12
N LEU A 87 -8.08 17.14 -9.98
CA LEU A 87 -9.34 17.54 -10.61
C LEU A 87 -10.54 17.57 -9.67
N PHE A 88 -10.50 16.84 -8.55
CA PHE A 88 -11.64 16.73 -7.63
C PHE A 88 -11.23 16.66 -6.16
N ARG A 89 -9.96 16.92 -5.85
CA ARG A 89 -9.46 16.89 -4.46
C ARG A 89 -10.16 17.87 -3.52
N ASP A 90 -10.63 18.99 -4.04
CA ASP A 90 -11.26 20.05 -3.22
C ASP A 90 -12.76 19.80 -2.99
N ILE A 91 -13.30 18.66 -3.44
CA ILE A 91 -14.68 18.23 -3.14
C ILE A 91 -14.64 17.36 -1.87
N ASP A 92 -15.05 17.93 -0.74
CA ASP A 92 -15.04 17.23 0.55
C ASP A 92 -16.27 16.35 0.78
N ASP A 93 -17.42 16.74 0.24
CA ASP A 93 -18.62 15.92 0.30
C ASP A 93 -18.53 14.75 -0.71
N LEU A 94 -18.36 13.53 -0.19
CA LEU A 94 -18.33 12.32 -1.01
C LEU A 94 -19.63 12.08 -1.80
N GLN A 95 -20.77 12.57 -1.31
CA GLN A 95 -22.05 12.50 -2.02
C GLN A 95 -22.11 13.47 -3.20
N GLN A 96 -21.39 14.59 -3.13
CA GLN A 96 -21.17 15.45 -4.28
C GLN A 96 -20.13 14.84 -5.22
N LEU A 97 -19.04 14.30 -4.68
CA LEU A 97 -17.93 13.74 -5.44
C LEU A 97 -18.36 12.56 -6.33
N LYS A 98 -19.22 11.66 -5.84
CA LYS A 98 -19.78 10.55 -6.65
C LYS A 98 -20.51 11.02 -7.91
N MET A 99 -21.02 12.26 -7.91
CA MET A 99 -21.75 12.86 -9.03
C MET A 99 -20.83 13.66 -9.96
N SER A 100 -19.56 13.88 -9.59
CA SER A 100 -18.59 14.61 -10.42
C SER A 100 -18.26 13.83 -11.70
N LYS A 101 -18.14 14.55 -12.82
CA LYS A 101 -17.79 13.95 -14.11
C LYS A 101 -16.35 13.44 -14.11
N GLU A 102 -15.50 14.14 -13.36
CA GLU A 102 -14.09 13.87 -13.20
C GLU A 102 -13.90 12.50 -12.53
N LEU A 103 -14.57 12.24 -11.39
CA LEU A 103 -14.50 10.94 -10.74
C LEU A 103 -15.10 9.83 -11.61
N GLN A 104 -16.25 10.07 -12.25
CA GLN A 104 -16.89 9.07 -13.12
C GLN A 104 -15.97 8.68 -14.28
N SER A 105 -15.34 9.66 -14.93
CA SER A 105 -14.40 9.41 -16.02
C SER A 105 -13.15 8.66 -15.57
N HIS A 106 -12.66 8.96 -14.36
CA HIS A 106 -11.50 8.30 -13.80
C HIS A 106 -11.82 6.85 -13.40
N GLY A 107 -12.96 6.64 -12.74
CA GLY A 107 -13.49 5.31 -12.41
C GLY A 107 -13.60 4.43 -13.65
N LEU A 108 -14.20 4.93 -14.73
CA LEU A 108 -14.28 4.20 -16.00
C LEU A 108 -12.90 3.85 -16.56
N ARG A 109 -11.93 4.75 -16.51
CA ARG A 109 -10.57 4.49 -17.01
C ARG A 109 -9.91 3.33 -16.27
N VAL A 110 -10.08 3.26 -14.94
CA VAL A 110 -9.56 2.14 -14.14
C VAL A 110 -10.32 0.85 -14.46
N MET A 111 -11.65 0.90 -14.54
CA MET A 111 -12.42 -0.30 -14.89
C MET A 111 -12.07 -0.83 -16.28
N SER A 112 -11.84 0.04 -17.27
CA SER A 112 -11.34 -0.36 -18.60
C SER A 112 -9.93 -0.96 -18.57
N PHE A 113 -9.08 -0.55 -17.63
CA PHE A 113 -7.79 -1.20 -17.42
C PHE A 113 -7.99 -2.62 -16.89
N ILE A 114 -8.84 -2.79 -15.87
CA ILE A 114 -9.16 -4.10 -15.31
C ILE A 114 -9.76 -5.02 -16.37
N GLU A 115 -10.67 -4.51 -17.22
CA GLU A 115 -11.23 -5.26 -18.35
C GLU A 115 -10.13 -5.78 -19.29
N LYS A 116 -9.18 -4.92 -19.65
CA LYS A 116 -8.03 -5.29 -20.48
C LYS A 116 -7.17 -6.37 -19.81
N SER A 117 -7.04 -6.34 -18.49
CA SER A 117 -6.32 -7.34 -17.72
C SER A 117 -7.05 -8.68 -17.71
N VAL A 118 -8.36 -8.69 -17.45
CA VAL A 118 -9.20 -9.90 -17.47
C VAL A 118 -9.19 -10.56 -18.86
N ALA A 119 -9.23 -9.77 -19.94
CA ALA A 119 -9.14 -10.28 -21.31
C ALA A 119 -7.77 -10.89 -21.66
N ARG A 120 -6.73 -10.68 -20.83
CA ARG A 120 -5.35 -11.10 -21.06
C ARG A 120 -4.83 -12.08 -20.00
N LEU A 121 -5.71 -12.72 -19.24
CA LEU A 121 -5.32 -13.71 -18.21
C LEU A 121 -4.50 -14.89 -18.76
N GLU A 122 -4.57 -15.17 -20.08
CA GLU A 122 -3.75 -16.20 -20.75
C GLU A 122 -2.52 -15.64 -21.48
N GLN A 123 -2.28 -14.33 -21.38
CA GLN A 123 -1.24 -13.61 -22.11
C GLN A 123 -0.36 -12.86 -21.11
N GLU A 124 0.30 -13.62 -20.22
CA GLU A 124 1.04 -13.11 -19.05
C GLU A 124 2.07 -12.04 -19.45
N ASP A 125 2.88 -12.26 -20.49
CA ASP A 125 3.84 -11.26 -20.98
C ASP A 125 3.19 -9.91 -21.33
N LYS A 126 1.99 -9.94 -21.93
CA LYS A 126 1.25 -8.72 -22.30
C LYS A 126 0.61 -8.07 -21.08
N LEU A 127 0.20 -8.87 -20.10
CA LEU A 127 -0.34 -8.37 -18.84
C LEU A 127 0.75 -7.69 -18.01
N GLU A 128 1.94 -8.28 -17.95
CA GLU A 128 3.12 -7.70 -17.32
C GLU A 128 3.50 -6.37 -17.97
N GLN A 129 3.60 -6.31 -19.29
CA GLN A 129 3.87 -5.06 -20.00
C GLN A 129 2.81 -3.99 -19.70
N LEU A 130 1.53 -4.36 -19.72
CA LEU A 130 0.42 -3.46 -19.44
C LEU A 130 0.47 -2.91 -18.00
N ALA A 131 0.78 -3.77 -17.02
CA ALA A 131 0.94 -3.39 -15.62
C ALA A 131 2.17 -2.48 -15.42
N PHE A 132 3.28 -2.79 -16.07
CA PHE A 132 4.50 -1.98 -16.01
C PHE A 132 4.28 -0.56 -16.54
N GLU A 133 3.60 -0.42 -17.69
CA GLU A 133 3.24 0.90 -18.25
C GLU A 133 2.29 1.70 -17.35
N LEU A 134 1.36 1.01 -16.67
CA LEU A 134 0.49 1.62 -15.68
C LEU A 134 1.27 2.10 -14.46
N GLY A 135 2.19 1.28 -13.94
CA GLY A 135 3.06 1.62 -12.81
C GLY A 135 3.91 2.85 -13.12
N ARG A 136 4.53 2.93 -14.31
CA ARG A 136 5.25 4.13 -14.77
C ARG A 136 4.38 5.38 -14.76
N SER A 137 3.10 5.24 -15.11
CA SER A 137 2.16 6.37 -15.07
C SER A 137 1.85 6.79 -13.63
N HIS A 138 1.65 5.84 -12.72
CA HIS A 138 1.44 6.13 -11.29
C HIS A 138 2.65 6.81 -10.63
N CYS A 139 3.87 6.42 -11.00
CA CYS A 139 5.09 7.14 -10.57
C CYS A 139 5.06 8.61 -11.01
N ARG A 140 4.64 8.90 -12.25
CA ARG A 140 4.52 10.29 -12.76
C ARG A 140 3.41 11.09 -12.09
N TYR A 141 2.38 10.42 -11.57
CA TYR A 141 1.29 11.06 -10.83
C TYR A 141 1.61 11.25 -9.34
N ASN A 142 2.80 10.82 -8.89
CA ASN A 142 3.17 10.79 -7.48
C ASN A 142 2.16 9.99 -6.62
N ALA A 143 1.54 8.96 -7.21
CA ALA A 143 0.66 8.06 -6.49
C ALA A 143 1.50 7.17 -5.55
N PRO A 144 1.23 7.14 -4.23
CA PRO A 144 2.04 6.36 -3.29
C PRO A 144 1.90 4.86 -3.56
N PRO A 145 3.02 4.11 -3.74
CA PRO A 145 2.99 2.68 -4.07
C PRO A 145 2.17 1.80 -3.12
N LYS A 146 2.21 2.11 -1.82
CA LYS A 146 1.44 1.40 -0.78
C LYS A 146 -0.07 1.27 -1.00
N TYR A 147 -0.66 1.99 -1.95
CA TYR A 147 -2.10 1.91 -2.27
C TYR A 147 -2.41 1.05 -3.51
N TYR A 148 -1.40 0.53 -4.21
CA TYR A 148 -1.57 -0.33 -5.39
C TYR A 148 -0.56 -1.48 -5.50
N GLU A 149 0.32 -1.64 -4.51
CA GLU A 149 1.18 -2.81 -4.31
C GLU A 149 0.38 -4.02 -3.76
#